data_AF-A0A177V8P3-F1
#
_entry.id   AF-A0A177V8P3-F1
#
_cell.length_a   1.000
_cell.length_b   1.000
_cell.length_c   1.000
_cell.angle_alpha   90.00
_cell.angle_beta   90.00
_cell.angle_gamma   90.00
#
_symmetry.space_group_name_H-M   'P 1'
#
loop_
_entity.id
_entity.type
_entity.pdbx_description
1 polymer ?
#
loop_
_entity_poly.entity_id
_entity_poly.type
_entity_poly.pdbx_seq_one_letter_code
_entity_poly.pdbx_strand_id
1 'polypeptide(L)'
;MIYSFGTASFFLFLLLVIAYWRRANLIPFLPESIQRRLPSRLALPFSTPNPNNNNDTNSSGRYRPLAAFDWSSTASAGLSSSLFDTEAHNVALGDSRSGLDESGAEQVHRIMQTHGVGFDEARLIRQQQYLAQHNIDPRTGMPLDKKAVTSLS
;
A
#
# COMPACT_ATOMS: atom_id res chain seq x y z
N MET A 1 -26.65 -34.43 38.07
CA MET A 1 -25.97 -33.10 38.05
C MET A 1 -24.82 -33.03 37.03
N ILE A 2 -24.12 -34.12 36.72
CA ILE A 2 -22.98 -34.15 35.78
C ILE A 2 -23.35 -33.76 34.32
N TYR A 3 -24.53 -34.15 33.83
CA TYR A 3 -24.95 -33.84 32.45
C TYR A 3 -25.18 -32.35 32.18
N SER A 4 -25.50 -31.56 33.22
CA SER A 4 -25.68 -30.11 33.10
C SER A 4 -24.35 -29.37 32.85
N PHE A 5 -23.27 -29.84 33.46
CA PHE A 5 -21.93 -29.28 33.24
C PHE A 5 -21.38 -29.65 31.85
N GLY A 6 -21.69 -30.86 31.37
CA GLY A 6 -21.28 -31.31 30.05
C GLY A 6 -21.92 -30.51 28.92
N THR A 7 -23.23 -30.24 29.01
CA THR A 7 -23.94 -29.43 27.99
C THR A 7 -23.44 -27.99 27.99
N ALA A 8 -23.23 -27.37 29.15
CA ALA A 8 -22.69 -26.02 29.25
C ALA A 8 -21.30 -25.89 28.60
N SER A 9 -20.40 -26.86 28.85
CA SER A 9 -19.07 -26.87 28.26
C SER A 9 -19.09 -27.04 26.73
N PHE A 10 -20.03 -27.86 26.21
CA PHE A 10 -20.19 -28.06 24.76
C PHE A 10 -20.65 -26.78 24.05
N PHE A 11 -21.63 -26.07 24.63
CA PHE A 11 -22.08 -24.79 24.08
C PHE A 11 -21.02 -23.69 24.16
N LEU A 12 -20.23 -23.64 25.25
CA LEU A 12 -19.12 -22.70 25.37
C LEU A 12 -18.05 -22.97 24.29
N PHE A 13 -17.70 -24.24 24.07
CA PHE A 13 -16.77 -24.63 23.02
C PHE A 13 -17.30 -24.27 21.63
N LEU A 14 -18.58 -24.56 21.35
CA LEU A 14 -19.23 -24.20 20.09
C LEU A 14 -19.21 -22.67 19.86
N LEU A 15 -19.52 -21.89 20.90
CA LEU A 15 -19.47 -20.42 20.86
C LEU A 15 -18.05 -19.94 20.55
N LEU A 16 -17.03 -20.51 21.20
CA LEU A 16 -15.62 -20.20 20.93
C LEU A 16 -15.23 -20.49 19.48
N VAL A 17 -15.65 -21.63 18.94
CA VAL A 17 -15.36 -22.03 17.54
C VAL A 17 -16.05 -21.08 16.56
N ILE A 18 -17.31 -20.71 16.81
CA ILE A 18 -18.06 -19.76 15.98
C ILE A 18 -17.44 -18.36 16.09
N ALA A 19 -17.03 -17.92 17.28
CA ALA A 19 -16.35 -16.65 17.49
C ALA A 19 -14.99 -16.60 16.80
N TYR A 20 -14.28 -17.72 16.76
CA TYR A 20 -13.02 -17.85 16.02
C TYR A 20 -13.23 -17.76 14.51
N TRP A 21 -14.26 -18.44 13.98
CA TRP A 21 -14.60 -18.37 12.55
C TRP A 21 -15.11 -17.01 12.12
N ARG A 22 -15.96 -16.37 12.93
CA ARG A 22 -16.51 -15.03 12.66
C ARG A 22 -15.65 -13.91 13.25
N ARG A 23 -14.41 -14.19 13.66
CA ARG A 23 -13.53 -13.24 14.36
C ARG A 23 -13.43 -11.90 13.65
N ALA A 24 -13.30 -11.91 12.33
CA ALA A 24 -13.18 -10.69 11.52
C ALA A 24 -14.40 -9.75 11.61
N ASN A 25 -15.59 -10.30 11.82
CA ASN A 25 -16.83 -9.53 11.96
C ASN A 25 -17.14 -9.14 13.41
N LEU A 26 -16.49 -9.76 14.41
CA LEU A 26 -16.73 -9.49 15.83
C LEU A 26 -15.75 -8.45 16.39
N ILE A 27 -14.51 -8.41 15.89
CA ILE A 27 -13.45 -7.47 16.30
C ILE A 27 -13.88 -5.98 16.26
N PRO A 28 -14.64 -5.46 15.26
CA PRO A 28 -15.02 -4.04 15.23
C PRO A 28 -16.05 -3.64 16.29
N PHE A 29 -16.77 -4.59 16.90
CA PHE A 29 -17.70 -4.32 18.00
C PHE A 29 -17.02 -4.31 19.38
N LEU A 30 -15.73 -4.69 19.46
CA LEU A 30 -14.98 -4.62 20.71
C LEU A 30 -14.42 -3.21 20.92
N PRO A 31 -14.54 -2.64 22.13
CA PRO A 31 -13.99 -1.33 22.46
C PRO A 31 -12.46 -1.30 22.29
N GLU A 32 -11.93 -0.15 21.85
CA GLU A 32 -10.53 0.04 21.43
C GLU A 32 -9.50 -0.36 22.50
N SER A 33 -9.86 -0.32 23.78
CA SER A 33 -8.99 -0.71 24.89
C SER A 33 -8.60 -2.19 24.88
N ILE A 34 -9.49 -3.06 24.39
CA ILE A 34 -9.27 -4.51 24.32
C ILE A 34 -8.49 -4.86 23.06
N GLN A 35 -8.72 -4.13 21.95
CA GLN A 35 -8.01 -4.32 20.69
C GLN A 35 -6.48 -4.14 20.85
N ARG A 36 -6.06 -3.18 21.68
CA ARG A 36 -4.64 -2.90 21.97
C ARG A 36 -3.91 -4.01 22.73
N ARG A 37 -4.63 -4.97 23.33
CA ARG A 37 -4.07 -6.06 24.14
C ARG A 37 -4.09 -7.41 23.45
N LEU A 38 -4.62 -7.49 22.24
CA LEU A 38 -4.65 -8.75 21.49
C LEU A 38 -3.26 -9.08 20.94
N PRO A 39 -2.81 -10.34 21.04
CA PRO A 39 -1.55 -10.76 20.46
C PRO A 39 -1.58 -10.58 18.94
N SER A 40 -0.43 -10.24 18.35
CA SER A 40 -0.29 -9.86 16.92
C SER A 40 -0.81 -10.89 15.91
N ARG A 41 -1.10 -12.11 16.34
CA ARG A 41 -1.68 -13.20 15.52
C ARG A 41 -3.20 -13.09 15.34
N LEU A 42 -3.89 -12.34 16.21
CA LEU A 42 -5.34 -12.09 16.15
C LEU A 42 -5.67 -10.62 15.87
N ALA A 43 -4.69 -9.72 15.94
CA ALA A 43 -4.87 -8.33 15.54
C ALA A 43 -5.06 -8.26 14.02
N LEU A 44 -6.07 -7.50 13.59
CA LEU A 44 -6.10 -6.98 12.21
C LEU A 44 -4.84 -6.14 11.99
N PRO A 45 -4.35 -5.95 10.75
CA PRO A 45 -3.26 -5.03 10.46
C PRO A 45 -3.71 -3.61 10.84
N PHE A 46 -3.50 -3.27 12.11
CA PHE A 46 -3.73 -1.96 12.68
C PHE A 46 -2.42 -1.19 12.53
N SER A 47 -2.47 -0.12 11.75
CA SER A 47 -1.37 0.83 11.59
C SER A 47 -0.88 1.25 12.97
N THR A 48 0.34 0.87 13.33
CA THR A 48 0.96 1.22 14.61
C THR A 48 1.03 2.75 14.75
N PRO A 49 0.46 3.36 15.79
CA PRO A 49 0.75 4.74 16.12
C PRO A 49 2.17 4.80 16.68
N ASN A 50 3.02 5.61 16.04
CA ASN A 50 4.33 5.99 16.55
C ASN A 50 4.19 6.51 18.00
N PRO A 51 4.83 5.89 19.02
CA PRO A 51 4.56 6.18 20.43
C PRO A 51 5.16 7.51 20.94
N ASN A 52 5.69 8.36 20.06
CA ASN A 52 6.55 9.48 20.48
C ASN A 52 5.98 10.89 20.27
N ASN A 53 4.65 11.07 20.18
CA ASN A 53 4.08 12.41 20.00
C ASN A 53 2.92 12.72 20.96
N ASN A 54 3.22 13.49 22.01
CA ASN A 54 2.28 13.92 23.06
C ASN A 54 1.48 15.18 22.65
N ASN A 55 0.93 15.24 21.43
CA ASN A 55 0.12 16.39 21.04
C ASN A 55 -0.96 16.02 20.02
N ASP A 56 -2.07 15.46 20.53
CA ASP A 56 -3.18 14.95 19.72
C ASP A 56 -4.48 15.71 20.07
N THR A 57 -4.56 16.98 19.65
CA THR A 57 -5.80 17.79 19.69
C THR A 57 -5.93 18.71 18.46
N ASN A 58 -5.80 18.17 17.25
CA ASN A 58 -6.55 18.70 16.09
C ASN A 58 -6.49 17.73 14.90
N SER A 59 -7.56 16.98 14.70
CA SER A 59 -7.74 16.07 13.58
C SER A 59 -8.34 16.81 12.38
N SER A 60 -7.53 17.62 11.70
CA SER A 60 -7.79 18.13 10.36
C SER A 60 -6.77 17.53 9.39
N GLY A 61 -7.18 16.45 8.71
CA GLY A 61 -6.41 15.83 7.62
C GLY A 61 -5.25 14.92 8.06
N ARG A 62 -5.54 13.86 8.82
CA ARG A 62 -4.55 12.80 9.09
C ARG A 62 -4.22 12.05 7.80
N TYR A 63 -3.00 12.26 7.29
CA TYR A 63 -2.43 11.46 6.23
C TYR A 63 -2.40 9.99 6.70
N ARG A 64 -3.19 9.10 6.08
CA ARG A 64 -3.08 7.65 6.29
C ARG A 64 -1.96 7.16 5.38
N PRO A 65 -0.90 6.52 5.92
CA PRO A 65 0.06 5.85 5.05
C PRO A 65 -0.70 4.78 4.25
N LEU A 66 -0.50 4.79 2.94
CA LEU A 66 -0.93 3.69 2.08
C LEU A 66 -0.30 2.40 2.63
N ALA A 67 -1.03 1.28 2.57
CA ALA A 67 -0.51 0.00 3.02
C ALA A 67 0.89 -0.18 2.41
N ALA A 68 1.90 -0.26 3.27
CA ALA A 68 3.29 -0.15 2.86
C ALA A 68 3.56 -1.27 1.84
N PHE A 69 3.73 -0.87 0.59
CA PHE A 69 4.29 -1.69 -0.45
C PHE A 69 5.58 -2.31 0.07
N ASP A 70 5.71 -3.63 -0.01
CA ASP A 70 6.86 -4.34 0.53
C ASP A 70 8.07 -4.12 -0.38
N TRP A 71 8.88 -3.11 -0.04
CA TRP A 71 10.11 -2.69 -0.74
C TRP A 71 11.05 -3.86 -1.06
N SER A 72 11.11 -4.86 -0.17
CA SER A 72 11.94 -6.05 -0.36
C SER A 72 11.54 -6.84 -1.60
N SER A 73 10.24 -6.91 -1.88
CA SER A 73 9.70 -7.56 -3.07
C SER A 73 10.00 -6.74 -4.35
N THR A 74 9.96 -5.41 -4.23
CA THR A 74 10.25 -4.45 -5.32
C THR A 74 11.71 -4.49 -5.74
N ALA A 75 12.62 -4.54 -4.77
CA ALA A 75 14.04 -4.68 -4.98
C ALA A 75 14.37 -6.02 -5.68
N SER A 76 13.75 -7.11 -5.22
CA SER A 76 13.89 -8.43 -5.87
C SER A 76 13.28 -8.48 -7.28
N ALA A 77 12.29 -7.63 -7.57
CA ALA A 77 11.70 -7.47 -8.90
C ALA A 77 12.54 -6.60 -9.86
N GLY A 78 13.70 -6.09 -9.42
CA GLY A 78 14.63 -5.35 -10.27
C GLY A 78 14.15 -3.94 -10.64
N LEU A 79 13.27 -3.34 -9.83
CA LEU A 79 12.72 -2.00 -10.04
C LEU A 79 13.65 -0.89 -9.49
N SER A 80 14.96 -1.07 -9.61
CA SER A 80 15.99 -0.09 -9.22
C SER A 80 17.06 0.03 -10.32
N SER A 81 17.67 1.20 -10.45
CA SER A 81 18.76 1.47 -11.40
C SER A 81 19.82 2.40 -10.79
N SER A 82 20.96 2.56 -11.47
CA SER A 82 22.04 3.46 -11.00
C SER A 82 21.60 4.92 -10.85
N LEU A 83 20.56 5.34 -11.58
CA LEU A 83 19.99 6.69 -11.55
C LEU A 83 18.74 6.77 -10.65
N PHE A 84 18.26 5.64 -10.15
CA PHE A 84 17.06 5.55 -9.34
C PHE A 84 17.20 4.46 -8.27
N ASP A 85 17.70 4.89 -7.12
CA ASP A 85 17.87 4.06 -5.95
C ASP A 85 16.74 4.33 -4.95
N THR A 86 15.84 3.36 -4.81
CA THR A 86 14.77 3.36 -3.82
C THR A 86 15.23 2.80 -2.47
N GLU A 87 16.33 2.04 -2.43
CA GLU A 87 16.66 1.13 -1.32
C GLU A 87 17.77 1.66 -0.41
N ALA A 88 18.89 2.16 -0.96
CA ALA A 88 20.11 2.28 -0.14
C ALA A 88 20.10 3.44 0.86
N HIS A 89 19.35 4.52 0.57
CA HIS A 89 19.29 5.69 1.47
C HIS A 89 17.95 5.82 2.19
N ASN A 90 16.84 5.50 1.52
CA ASN A 90 15.51 5.80 2.06
C ASN A 90 15.11 4.84 3.17
N VAL A 91 15.39 3.53 3.00
CA VAL A 91 15.09 2.50 4.00
C VAL A 91 15.97 2.67 5.25
N ALA A 92 17.25 3.01 5.07
CA ALA A 92 18.19 3.23 6.16
C ALA A 92 17.86 4.48 7.02
N LEU A 93 17.26 5.51 6.40
CA LEU A 93 16.87 6.76 7.07
C LEU A 93 15.41 6.77 7.53
N GLY A 94 14.65 5.69 7.30
CA GLY A 94 13.24 5.59 7.70
C GLY A 94 12.31 6.51 6.91
N ASP A 95 12.67 6.88 5.67
CA ASP A 95 11.81 7.68 4.81
C ASP A 95 10.64 6.82 4.28
N SER A 96 9.42 7.20 4.66
CA SER A 96 8.17 6.52 4.27
C SER A 96 7.68 6.92 2.86
N ARG A 97 8.41 7.77 2.13
CA ARG A 97 8.01 8.19 0.78
C ARG A 97 8.21 7.04 -0.18
N SER A 98 7.09 6.53 -0.69
CA SER A 98 7.08 5.36 -1.57
C SER A 98 7.79 5.58 -2.91
N GLY A 99 7.97 6.82 -3.39
CA GLY A 99 8.72 7.12 -4.62
C GLY A 99 8.05 6.66 -5.92
N LEU A 100 7.55 5.42 -5.96
CA LEU A 100 6.82 4.78 -7.04
C LEU A 100 5.47 4.30 -6.49
N ASP A 101 4.39 4.85 -7.04
CA ASP A 101 3.02 4.36 -6.76
C ASP A 101 2.88 2.90 -7.19
N GLU A 102 2.07 2.14 -6.47
CA GLU A 102 1.86 0.70 -6.69
C GLU A 102 1.35 0.42 -8.11
N SER A 103 0.41 1.24 -8.58
CA SER A 103 -0.11 1.17 -9.95
C SER A 103 0.99 1.41 -11.00
N GLY A 104 1.97 2.23 -10.66
CA GLY A 104 3.09 2.58 -11.52
C GLY A 104 4.15 1.49 -11.57
N ALA A 105 4.45 0.87 -10.42
CA ALA A 105 5.38 -0.25 -10.32
C ALA A 105 4.88 -1.45 -11.14
N GLU A 106 3.60 -1.80 -11.04
CA GLU A 106 3.00 -2.87 -11.83
C GLU A 106 3.06 -2.60 -13.34
N GLN A 107 2.82 -1.35 -13.76
CA GLN A 107 2.91 -0.97 -15.17
C GLN A 107 4.33 -1.09 -15.71
N VAL A 108 5.33 -0.60 -14.97
CA VAL A 108 6.73 -0.71 -15.36
C VAL A 108 7.14 -2.17 -15.46
N HIS A 109 6.79 -2.99 -14.46
CA HIS A 109 7.07 -4.43 -14.48
C HIS A 109 6.43 -5.13 -15.68
N ARG A 110 5.17 -4.81 -16.01
CA ARG A 110 4.50 -5.33 -17.20
C ARG A 110 5.22 -4.92 -18.49
N ILE A 111 5.68 -3.68 -18.60
CA ILE A 111 6.45 -3.20 -19.77
C ILE A 111 7.79 -3.94 -19.87
N MET A 112 8.49 -4.14 -18.74
CA MET A 112 9.74 -4.93 -18.70
C MET A 112 9.49 -6.35 -19.21
N GLN A 113 8.41 -7.02 -18.77
CA GLN A 113 8.06 -8.36 -19.23
C GLN A 113 7.64 -8.42 -20.70
N THR A 114 6.92 -7.41 -21.18
CA THR A 114 6.37 -7.39 -22.55
C THR A 114 7.44 -7.05 -23.58
N HIS A 115 8.30 -6.08 -23.27
CA HIS A 115 9.31 -5.56 -24.19
C HIS A 115 10.71 -6.14 -23.95
N GLY A 116 10.93 -6.84 -22.83
CA GLY A 116 12.24 -7.39 -22.47
C GLY A 116 13.29 -6.32 -22.17
N VAL A 117 12.86 -5.13 -21.75
CA VAL A 117 13.74 -3.97 -21.51
C VAL A 117 14.06 -3.79 -20.02
N GLY A 118 15.13 -3.05 -19.73
CA GLY A 118 15.50 -2.68 -18.37
C GLY A 118 14.55 -1.67 -17.72
N PHE A 119 14.74 -1.42 -16.43
CA PHE A 119 13.88 -0.55 -15.62
C PHE A 119 13.77 0.88 -16.16
N ASP A 120 14.89 1.52 -16.51
CA ASP A 120 14.89 2.92 -16.97
C ASP A 120 14.18 3.08 -18.31
N GLU A 121 14.38 2.13 -19.22
CA GLU A 121 13.70 2.12 -20.52
C GLU A 121 12.20 1.83 -20.36
N ALA A 122 11.83 0.89 -19.49
CA ALA A 122 10.43 0.63 -19.16
C ALA A 122 9.74 1.87 -18.57
N ARG A 123 10.43 2.64 -17.72
CA ARG A 123 9.91 3.92 -17.19
C ARG A 123 9.72 4.96 -18.29
N LEU A 124 10.68 5.07 -19.21
CA LEU A 124 10.57 5.98 -20.36
C LEU A 124 9.36 5.62 -21.23
N ILE A 125 9.21 4.34 -21.58
CA ILE A 125 8.09 3.83 -22.38
C ILE A 125 6.76 4.12 -21.68
N ARG A 126 6.66 3.84 -20.37
CA ARG A 126 5.45 4.15 -19.58
C ARG A 126 5.10 5.63 -19.67
N GLN A 127 6.08 6.51 -19.50
CA GLN A 127 5.86 7.95 -19.53
C GLN A 127 5.38 8.41 -20.92
N GLN A 128 5.99 7.88 -21.99
CA GLN A 128 5.57 8.17 -23.35
C GLN A 128 4.13 7.71 -23.62
N GLN A 129 3.76 6.52 -23.14
CA GLN A 129 2.38 6.01 -23.25
C GLN A 129 1.40 6.90 -22.48
N TYR A 130 1.76 7.34 -21.28
CA TYR A 130 0.93 8.23 -20.47
C TYR A 130 0.70 9.57 -21.17
N LEU A 131 1.76 10.20 -21.71
CA LEU A 131 1.65 11.44 -22.47
C LEU A 131 0.74 11.28 -23.70
N ALA A 132 0.93 10.20 -24.47
CA ALA A 132 0.13 9.92 -25.66
C ALA A 132 -1.36 9.74 -25.33
N GLN A 133 -1.69 9.06 -24.22
CA GLN A 133 -3.07 8.92 -23.75
C GLN A 133 -3.73 10.26 -23.38
N HIS A 134 -2.93 11.24 -22.98
CA HIS A 134 -3.38 12.58 -22.58
C HIS A 134 -3.27 13.62 -23.70
N ASN A 135 -3.22 13.20 -24.97
CA ASN A 135 -3.08 14.09 -26.13
C ASN A 135 -1.86 15.00 -26.05
N ILE A 136 -0.75 14.50 -25.51
CA ILE A 136 0.55 15.17 -25.51
C ILE A 136 1.50 14.36 -26.39
N ASP A 137 2.25 15.04 -27.26
CA ASP A 137 3.25 14.40 -28.09
C ASP A 137 4.40 13.87 -27.19
N PRO A 138 4.66 12.55 -27.17
CA PRO A 138 5.70 11.96 -26.33
C PRO A 138 7.12 12.39 -26.72
N ARG A 139 7.35 12.92 -27.92
CA ARG A 139 8.67 13.37 -28.37
C ARG A 139 8.94 14.83 -28.08
N THR A 140 7.96 15.70 -28.31
CA THR A 140 8.12 17.14 -28.14
C THR A 140 7.57 17.66 -26.81
N GLY A 141 6.71 16.89 -26.14
CA GLY A 141 5.99 17.31 -24.93
C GLY A 141 4.90 18.34 -25.20
N MET A 142 4.60 18.64 -26.47
CA MET A 142 3.61 19.63 -26.86
C MET A 142 2.20 19.03 -26.89
N PRO A 143 1.14 19.82 -26.61
CA PRO A 143 -0.23 19.36 -26.78
C PRO A 143 -0.48 19.01 -28.26
N LEU A 144 -1.16 17.90 -28.51
CA LEU A 144 -1.66 17.50 -29.83
C LEU A 144 -3.01 18.18 -30.17
N ASP A 145 -3.54 19.00 -29.26
CA ASP A 145 -4.76 19.75 -29.48
C ASP A 145 -4.52 20.88 -30.51
N LYS A 146 -5.34 20.89 -31.57
CA LYS A 146 -5.32 21.91 -32.63
C LYS A 146 -5.63 23.32 -32.12
N LYS A 147 -6.26 23.43 -30.96
CA LYS A 147 -6.56 24.73 -30.33
C LYS A 147 -5.45 25.24 -29.42
N ALA A 148 -4.41 24.44 -29.16
CA ALA A 148 -3.30 24.85 -28.33
C ALA A 148 -2.44 25.87 -29.08
N VAL A 149 -2.32 27.08 -28.53
CA VAL A 149 -1.40 28.12 -29.04
C VAL A 149 -0.04 27.85 -28.43
N THR A 150 0.89 27.30 -29.20
CA THR A 150 2.24 26.94 -28.74
C THR A 150 3.29 28.01 -29.01
N SER A 151 2.96 29.01 -29.83
CA SER A 151 3.82 30.16 -30.11
C SER A 151 2.98 31.40 -30.36
N LEU A 152 3.41 32.54 -29.82
CA LEU A 152 2.89 33.86 -30.17
C LEU A 152 3.85 34.45 -31.19
N SER A 153 3.38 34.60 -32.44
CA SER A 153 4.09 35.34 -33.48
C SER A 153 3.80 36.83 -33.39
#